data_AF-A0A7V0XV62-F1
#
_entry.id   AF-A0A7V0XV62-F1
#
_cell.length_a   1.000
_cell.length_b   1.000
_cell.length_c   1.000
_cell.angle_alpha   90.00
_cell.angle_beta   90.00
_cell.angle_gamma   90.00
#
_symmetry.space_group_name_H-M   'P 1'
#
loop_
_entity.id
_entity.type
_entity.pdbx_description
1 polymer ?
#
loop_
_entity_poly.entity_id
_entity_poly.type
_entity_poly.pdbx_seq_one_letter_code
_entity_poly.pdbx_strand_id
1 'polypeptide(L)'
;MINTLFEAYRQLTKSRPNSQKPNWLNLLMLTGFSVLVMGIISLLAIQYYQQTEPGWASQTVWDFSSSLDYSFDADHLTLTDSQAQLVVPWWDTDYAQRQAFQITNQSGHNWPVRMPISITVDTASLSGLKSSCADLRVVYYDGSTHSNLDYDFQPAASATNCSDSSATRLTFYLPTALNNNVSLSRLYLYYDHATASAPGNAQTAYRLDTDSPTLALPLNGSTTGVAGQTTSSSTGALRYGGIQSASLFDGYNDYALINHHASLNTNDQLTIELWVMPQST
;
A
#
# COMPACT_ATOMS: atom_id res chain seq x y z
N MET A 1 2.58 -25.64 38.21
CA MET A 1 1.92 -26.63 39.09
C MET A 1 2.80 -27.85 39.40
N ILE A 2 3.58 -28.38 38.44
CA ILE A 2 4.50 -29.51 38.69
C ILE A 2 5.66 -29.13 39.64
N ASN A 3 6.26 -27.94 39.48
CA ASN A 3 7.38 -27.50 40.34
C ASN A 3 6.96 -27.25 41.81
N THR A 4 5.73 -26.80 42.05
CA THR A 4 5.18 -26.59 43.41
C THR A 4 4.92 -27.90 44.15
N LEU A 5 4.53 -28.96 43.42
CA LEU A 5 4.38 -30.31 44.00
C LEU A 5 5.73 -30.91 44.40
N PHE A 6 6.78 -30.64 43.63
CA PHE A 6 8.12 -31.14 43.90
C PHE A 6 8.74 -30.49 45.14
N GLU A 7 8.54 -29.18 45.35
CA GLU A 7 9.01 -28.50 46.57
C GLU A 7 8.26 -28.92 47.83
N ALA A 8 6.94 -29.12 47.73
CA ALA A 8 6.14 -29.63 48.85
C ALA A 8 6.59 -31.03 49.30
N TYR A 9 6.91 -31.92 48.35
CA TYR A 9 7.46 -33.25 48.64
C TYR A 9 8.83 -33.20 49.34
N ARG A 10 9.68 -32.27 48.90
CA ARG A 10 11.03 -32.07 49.47
C ARG A 10 10.99 -31.54 50.91
N GLN A 11 10.01 -30.71 51.24
CA GLN A 11 9.77 -30.22 52.59
C GLN A 11 9.25 -31.33 53.53
N LEU A 12 8.34 -32.18 53.04
CA LEU A 12 7.75 -33.28 53.83
C LEU A 12 8.73 -34.39 54.21
N THR A 13 9.80 -34.58 53.43
CA THR A 13 10.81 -35.62 53.67
C THR A 13 11.90 -35.19 54.66
N LYS A 14 12.10 -33.88 54.87
CA LYS A 14 13.15 -33.35 55.75
C LYS A 14 12.84 -33.42 57.26
N SER A 15 11.58 -33.64 57.66
CA SER A 15 11.16 -33.46 59.06
C SER A 15 10.81 -34.75 59.83
N ARG A 16 11.06 -35.95 59.30
CA ARG A 16 10.65 -37.20 59.98
C ARG A 16 11.79 -37.96 60.68
N PRO A 17 11.68 -38.24 61.99
CA PRO A 17 12.63 -39.08 62.72
C PRO A 17 12.55 -40.57 62.32
N ASN A 18 13.70 -41.24 62.36
CA ASN A 18 14.04 -42.53 61.73
C ASN A 18 13.24 -43.79 62.15
N SER A 19 12.16 -43.71 62.94
CA SER A 19 11.48 -44.91 63.47
C SER A 19 10.13 -45.26 62.84
N GLN A 20 9.62 -44.46 61.90
CA GLN A 20 8.40 -44.82 61.15
C GLN A 20 8.72 -44.95 59.67
N LYS A 21 8.81 -46.21 59.20
CA LYS A 21 8.86 -46.49 57.75
C LYS A 21 7.67 -45.80 57.09
N PRO A 22 7.88 -44.95 56.07
CA PRO A 22 6.76 -44.32 55.38
C PRO A 22 5.86 -45.44 54.86
N ASN A 23 4.58 -45.37 55.21
CA ASN A 23 3.59 -46.33 54.74
C ASN A 23 3.34 -46.02 53.26
N TRP A 24 4.23 -46.54 52.40
CA TRP A 24 4.22 -46.34 50.95
C TRP A 24 2.87 -46.69 50.34
N LEU A 25 2.13 -47.60 50.97
CA LEU A 25 0.76 -47.95 50.60
C LEU A 25 -0.19 -46.74 50.70
N ASN A 26 -0.09 -45.95 51.77
CA ASN A 26 -0.93 -44.75 51.94
C ASN A 26 -0.56 -43.65 50.93
N LEU A 27 0.72 -43.53 50.57
CA LEU A 27 1.15 -42.55 49.57
C LEU A 27 0.69 -42.94 48.16
N LEU A 28 0.80 -44.22 47.81
CA LEU A 28 0.28 -44.78 46.55
C LEU A 28 -1.25 -44.66 46.44
N MET A 29 -1.96 -44.88 47.55
CA MET A 29 -3.41 -44.69 47.57
C MET A 29 -3.81 -43.22 47.41
N LEU A 30 -3.06 -42.29 48.01
CA LEU A 30 -3.36 -40.86 47.88
C LEU A 30 -3.13 -40.34 46.44
N THR A 31 -2.05 -40.78 45.79
CA THR A 31 -1.75 -40.37 44.41
C THR A 31 -2.72 -41.00 43.43
N GLY A 32 -3.05 -42.29 43.59
CA GLY A 32 -4.07 -42.97 42.78
C GLY A 32 -5.44 -42.31 42.89
N PHE A 33 -5.87 -41.96 44.11
CA PHE A 33 -7.13 -41.25 44.34
C PHE A 33 -7.15 -39.86 43.67
N SER A 34 -6.04 -39.11 43.75
CA SER A 34 -5.94 -37.78 43.14
C SER A 34 -6.06 -37.82 41.61
N VAL A 35 -5.45 -38.81 40.96
CA VAL A 35 -5.55 -39.00 39.50
C VAL A 35 -6.98 -39.40 39.10
N LEU A 36 -7.63 -40.28 39.88
CA LEU A 36 -9.02 -40.67 39.65
C LEU A 36 -9.96 -39.46 39.74
N VAL A 37 -9.82 -38.63 40.77
CA VAL A 37 -10.64 -37.43 40.96
C VAL A 37 -10.44 -36.43 39.81
N MET A 38 -9.21 -36.20 39.36
CA MET A 38 -8.94 -35.34 38.19
C MET A 38 -9.55 -35.91 36.91
N GLY A 39 -9.51 -37.23 36.71
CA GLY A 39 -10.16 -37.90 35.58
C GLY A 39 -11.68 -37.73 35.60
N ILE A 40 -12.31 -37.88 36.77
CA ILE A 40 -13.75 -37.69 36.95
C ILE A 40 -14.14 -36.23 36.72
N ILE A 41 -13.41 -35.26 37.27
CA ILE A 41 -13.67 -33.82 37.04
C ILE A 41 -13.55 -33.47 35.56
N SER A 42 -12.54 -34.00 34.87
CA SER A 42 -12.35 -33.76 33.43
C SER A 42 -13.49 -34.36 32.60
N LEU A 43 -13.94 -35.58 32.92
CA LEU A 43 -15.10 -36.21 32.27
C LEU A 43 -16.39 -35.43 32.52
N LEU A 44 -16.62 -34.97 33.75
CA LEU A 44 -17.79 -34.15 34.09
C LEU A 44 -17.74 -32.79 33.41
N ALA A 45 -16.57 -32.16 33.27
CA ALA A 45 -16.42 -30.93 32.51
C ALA A 45 -16.73 -31.15 31.03
N ILE A 46 -16.23 -32.22 30.42
CA ILE A 46 -16.55 -32.58 29.03
C ILE A 46 -18.06 -32.80 28.86
N GLN A 47 -18.69 -33.57 29.76
CA GLN A 47 -20.14 -33.79 29.72
C GLN A 47 -20.94 -32.49 29.93
N TYR A 48 -20.48 -31.63 30.83
CA TYR A 48 -21.11 -30.32 31.06
C TYR A 48 -21.04 -29.45 29.80
N TYR A 49 -19.86 -29.29 29.19
CA TYR A 49 -19.71 -28.55 27.93
C TYR A 49 -20.52 -29.15 26.78
N GLN A 50 -20.68 -30.47 26.72
CA GLN A 50 -21.54 -31.12 25.73
C GLN A 50 -23.05 -30.89 25.96
N GLN A 51 -23.47 -30.63 27.20
CA GLN A 51 -24.88 -30.43 27.56
C GLN A 51 -25.30 -28.96 27.62
N THR A 52 -24.42 -28.06 28.04
CA THR A 52 -24.73 -26.63 28.15
C THR A 52 -24.57 -25.87 26.84
N GLU A 53 -24.00 -26.52 25.82
CA GLU A 53 -23.82 -25.96 24.48
C GLU A 53 -24.57 -26.74 23.37
N PRO A 54 -25.90 -26.95 23.43
CA PRO A 54 -26.61 -27.62 22.33
C PRO A 54 -26.62 -26.80 21.02
N GLY A 55 -26.07 -25.58 21.01
CA GLY A 55 -26.28 -24.59 19.95
C GLY A 55 -25.13 -24.38 18.97
N TRP A 56 -23.92 -24.90 19.20
CA TRP A 56 -22.76 -24.54 18.35
C TRP A 56 -22.20 -25.69 17.50
N ALA A 57 -22.60 -26.93 17.80
CA ALA A 57 -22.27 -28.09 16.98
C ALA A 57 -23.38 -28.45 15.97
N SER A 58 -24.50 -27.71 15.94
CA SER A 58 -25.25 -27.63 14.70
C SER A 58 -24.43 -26.75 13.78
N GLN A 59 -24.06 -27.28 12.63
CA GLN A 59 -23.68 -26.53 11.45
C GLN A 59 -24.55 -25.27 11.32
N THR A 60 -24.14 -24.15 11.90
CA THR A 60 -24.33 -22.89 11.21
C THR A 60 -23.35 -22.95 10.06
N VAL A 61 -23.72 -23.71 9.02
CA VAL A 61 -23.62 -23.15 7.69
C VAL A 61 -24.23 -21.77 7.88
N TRP A 62 -23.37 -20.75 7.86
CA TRP A 62 -23.83 -19.38 7.78
C TRP A 62 -24.57 -19.32 6.44
N ASP A 63 -25.86 -19.64 6.49
CA ASP A 63 -26.70 -19.71 5.33
C ASP A 63 -27.17 -18.29 5.04
N PHE A 64 -26.30 -17.57 4.35
CA PHE A 64 -26.58 -16.22 3.88
C PHE A 64 -27.71 -16.22 2.84
N SER A 65 -28.19 -17.37 2.34
CA SER A 65 -29.19 -17.46 1.26
C SER A 65 -30.57 -16.88 1.58
N SER A 66 -30.87 -16.62 2.86
CA SER A 66 -32.20 -16.15 3.29
C SER A 66 -32.29 -14.65 3.58
N SER A 67 -31.18 -13.89 3.59
CA SER A 67 -31.27 -12.44 3.73
C SER A 67 -31.60 -11.80 2.39
N LEU A 68 -32.86 -11.42 2.20
CA LEU A 68 -33.34 -10.69 1.02
C LEU A 68 -32.71 -9.29 0.85
N ASP A 69 -31.86 -8.85 1.79
CA ASP A 69 -31.16 -7.55 1.75
C ASP A 69 -29.73 -7.62 1.18
N TYR A 70 -29.23 -8.82 0.88
CA TYR A 70 -27.97 -9.00 0.16
C TYR A 70 -28.25 -9.85 -1.07
N SER A 71 -28.57 -9.20 -2.20
CA SER A 71 -28.44 -9.88 -3.48
C SER A 71 -27.02 -10.42 -3.55
N PHE A 72 -26.89 -11.75 -3.60
CA PHE A 72 -25.63 -12.46 -3.70
C PHE A 72 -24.82 -11.94 -4.90
N ASP A 73 -23.94 -10.98 -4.66
CA ASP A 73 -22.66 -10.93 -5.34
C ASP A 73 -21.78 -11.94 -4.61
N ALA A 74 -21.76 -13.18 -5.11
CA ALA A 74 -20.77 -14.19 -4.74
C ALA A 74 -19.31 -13.72 -5.02
N ASP A 75 -19.16 -12.53 -5.61
CA ASP A 75 -17.92 -11.88 -5.99
C ASP A 75 -17.24 -11.08 -4.87
N HIS A 76 -17.73 -11.14 -3.62
CA HIS A 76 -17.17 -10.37 -2.50
C HIS A 76 -16.46 -11.17 -1.40
N LEU A 77 -16.53 -12.50 -1.40
CA LEU A 77 -15.88 -13.29 -0.35
C LEU A 77 -15.31 -14.60 -0.93
N THR A 78 -13.98 -14.70 -1.05
CA THR A 78 -13.35 -15.98 -1.35
C THR A 78 -13.08 -16.68 -0.03
N LEU A 79 -13.81 -17.76 0.21
CA LEU A 79 -13.55 -18.67 1.32
C LEU A 79 -12.55 -19.73 0.82
N THR A 80 -11.35 -19.71 1.37
CA THR A 80 -10.44 -20.86 1.33
C THR A 80 -10.63 -21.65 2.61
N ASP A 81 -10.16 -22.90 2.65
CA ASP A 81 -10.27 -23.79 3.83
C ASP A 81 -9.67 -23.21 5.13
N SER A 82 -8.99 -22.05 5.07
CA SER A 82 -8.37 -21.39 6.23
C SER A 82 -8.62 -19.88 6.34
N GLN A 83 -9.19 -19.20 5.33
CA GLN A 83 -9.34 -17.75 5.33
C GLN A 83 -10.56 -17.28 4.52
N ALA A 84 -11.29 -16.31 5.06
CA ALA A 84 -12.26 -15.50 4.33
C ALA A 84 -11.55 -14.24 3.84
N GLN A 85 -11.42 -14.07 2.52
CA GLN A 85 -10.85 -12.86 1.93
C GLN A 85 -11.98 -12.02 1.33
N LEU A 86 -12.09 -10.77 1.78
CA LEU A 86 -12.94 -9.77 1.12
C LEU A 86 -12.40 -9.55 -0.29
N VAL A 87 -13.18 -9.95 -1.29
CA VAL A 87 -12.87 -9.73 -2.70
C VAL A 87 -13.25 -8.30 -3.02
N VAL A 88 -12.23 -7.53 -3.41
CA VAL A 88 -12.47 -6.18 -3.93
C VAL A 88 -13.23 -6.32 -5.25
N PRO A 89 -14.38 -5.62 -5.42
CA PRO A 89 -15.16 -5.66 -6.64
C PRO A 89 -14.28 -5.39 -7.86
N TRP A 90 -14.66 -5.93 -9.02
CA TRP A 90 -13.98 -5.55 -10.25
C TRP A 90 -14.33 -4.10 -10.59
N TRP A 91 -13.35 -3.25 -10.90
CA TRP A 91 -13.60 -1.84 -11.21
C TRP A 91 -14.35 -1.67 -12.54
N ASP A 92 -13.86 -2.35 -13.58
CA ASP A 92 -14.38 -2.27 -14.94
C ASP A 92 -14.18 -3.62 -15.63
N THR A 93 -15.28 -4.29 -15.97
CA THR A 93 -15.30 -5.66 -16.51
C THR A 93 -14.70 -5.77 -17.91
N ASP A 94 -14.51 -4.66 -18.62
CA ASP A 94 -13.88 -4.66 -19.94
C ASP A 94 -12.35 -4.83 -19.85
N TYR A 95 -11.75 -4.70 -18.66
CA TYR A 95 -10.36 -5.05 -18.39
C TYR A 95 -10.28 -6.51 -17.93
N ALA A 96 -9.69 -7.37 -18.75
CA ALA A 96 -9.64 -8.82 -18.47
C ALA A 96 -8.65 -9.19 -17.35
N GLN A 97 -7.69 -8.31 -17.03
CA GLN A 97 -6.64 -8.59 -16.04
C GLN A 97 -6.56 -7.50 -14.98
N ARG A 98 -6.24 -7.91 -13.74
CA ARG A 98 -5.88 -7.02 -12.64
C ARG A 98 -4.74 -7.57 -11.80
N GLN A 99 -3.86 -6.69 -11.33
CA GLN A 99 -2.80 -7.01 -10.40
C GLN A 99 -2.82 -6.06 -9.21
N ALA A 100 -2.98 -6.60 -8.00
CA ALA A 100 -2.89 -5.82 -6.77
C ALA A 100 -1.43 -5.49 -6.44
N PHE A 101 -1.18 -4.31 -5.89
CA PHE A 101 0.13 -3.94 -5.37
C PHE A 101 0.00 -3.07 -4.11
N GLN A 102 1.11 -2.93 -3.39
CA GLN A 102 1.18 -2.22 -2.13
C GLN A 102 2.29 -1.18 -2.15
N ILE A 103 2.04 -0.03 -1.51
CA ILE A 103 3.05 1.01 -1.30
C ILE A 103 3.28 1.15 0.20
N THR A 104 4.53 1.10 0.64
CA THR A 104 4.93 1.31 2.04
C THR A 104 5.74 2.59 2.15
N ASN A 105 5.33 3.51 3.01
CA ASN A 105 6.13 4.71 3.28
C ASN A 105 7.24 4.37 4.29
N GLN A 106 8.49 4.46 3.87
CA GLN A 106 9.68 4.21 4.71
C GLN A 106 10.56 5.47 4.86
N SER A 107 10.01 6.65 4.57
CA SER A 107 10.80 7.89 4.46
C SER A 107 11.13 8.56 5.80
N GLY A 108 10.57 8.10 6.92
CA GLY A 108 10.64 8.80 8.21
C GLY A 108 9.67 9.97 8.36
N HIS A 109 8.93 10.32 7.31
CA HIS A 109 8.00 11.46 7.26
C HIS A 109 6.59 11.00 6.82
N ASN A 110 5.56 11.79 7.11
CA ASN A 110 4.21 11.54 6.61
C ASN A 110 4.06 12.12 5.19
N TRP A 111 3.51 11.33 4.27
CA TRP A 111 3.22 11.79 2.91
C TRP A 111 1.80 12.35 2.84
N PRO A 112 1.61 13.60 2.37
CA PRO A 112 0.28 14.15 2.21
C PRO A 112 -0.47 13.48 1.06
N VAL A 113 -1.79 13.62 1.05
CA VAL A 113 -2.61 13.31 -0.14
C VAL A 113 -2.10 14.12 -1.33
N ARG A 114 -2.29 13.60 -2.55
CA ARG A 114 -1.85 14.19 -3.82
C ARG A 114 -0.34 14.32 -4.03
N MET A 115 0.48 13.75 -3.14
CA MET A 115 1.91 13.66 -3.37
C MET A 115 2.18 12.77 -4.60
N PRO A 116 2.92 13.25 -5.62
CA PRO A 116 3.29 12.43 -6.76
C PRO A 116 4.27 11.35 -6.32
N ILE A 117 3.97 10.12 -6.70
CA ILE A 117 4.77 8.93 -6.41
C ILE A 117 5.00 8.15 -7.70
N SER A 118 6.12 7.43 -7.76
CA SER A 118 6.46 6.62 -8.93
C SER A 118 6.69 5.17 -8.55
N ILE A 119 6.18 4.26 -9.36
CA ILE A 119 6.48 2.83 -9.30
C ILE A 119 7.11 2.37 -10.61
N THR A 120 7.85 1.28 -10.56
CA THR A 120 8.40 0.62 -11.76
C THR A 120 7.66 -0.68 -11.99
N VAL A 121 7.16 -0.87 -13.21
CA VAL A 121 6.40 -2.04 -13.63
C VAL A 121 7.09 -2.68 -14.85
N ASP A 122 7.24 -4.00 -14.82
CA ASP A 122 7.64 -4.78 -16.00
C ASP A 122 6.41 -4.98 -16.89
N THR A 123 6.14 -4.01 -17.76
CA THR A 123 4.99 -4.06 -18.68
C THR A 123 5.18 -5.08 -19.80
N ALA A 124 6.42 -5.48 -20.11
CA ALA A 124 6.69 -6.57 -21.05
C ALA A 124 6.19 -7.93 -20.55
N SER A 125 6.13 -8.11 -19.23
CA SER A 125 5.58 -9.31 -18.60
C SER A 125 4.04 -9.37 -18.55
N LEU A 126 3.34 -8.27 -18.85
CA LEU A 126 1.88 -8.17 -18.76
C LEU A 126 1.23 -8.63 -20.07
N SER A 127 0.68 -9.84 -20.07
CA SER A 127 -0.04 -10.39 -21.23
C SER A 127 -1.29 -9.56 -21.56
N GLY A 128 -1.56 -9.34 -22.85
CA GLY A 128 -2.75 -8.60 -23.32
C GLY A 128 -2.61 -7.08 -23.33
N LEU A 129 -1.57 -6.54 -22.69
CA LEU A 129 -1.30 -5.11 -22.67
C LEU A 129 -1.03 -4.57 -24.09
N LYS A 130 -1.68 -3.46 -24.47
CA LYS A 130 -1.43 -2.80 -25.74
C LYS A 130 -0.04 -2.15 -25.72
N SER A 131 0.66 -2.21 -26.85
CA SER A 131 1.98 -1.56 -27.01
C SER A 131 1.97 -0.08 -26.62
N SER A 132 0.88 0.64 -26.93
CA SER A 132 0.66 2.05 -26.56
C SER A 132 0.43 2.33 -25.07
N CYS A 133 0.33 1.31 -24.22
CA CYS A 133 -0.10 1.42 -22.81
C CYS A 133 -1.51 2.00 -22.62
N ALA A 134 -2.29 2.14 -23.69
CA ALA A 134 -3.60 2.78 -23.67
C ALA A 134 -4.61 2.06 -22.78
N ASP A 135 -4.44 0.76 -22.58
CA ASP A 135 -5.26 -0.08 -21.71
C ASP A 135 -4.63 -0.30 -20.34
N LEU A 136 -3.59 0.42 -19.93
CA LEU A 136 -3.12 0.34 -18.54
C LEU A 136 -3.96 1.29 -17.66
N ARG A 137 -4.32 0.90 -16.44
CA ARG A 137 -4.99 1.80 -15.47
C ARG A 137 -4.45 1.57 -14.08
N VAL A 138 -4.26 2.65 -13.33
CA VAL A 138 -3.96 2.62 -11.89
C VAL A 138 -5.24 2.96 -11.15
N VAL A 139 -5.74 2.02 -10.35
CA VAL A 139 -7.03 2.16 -9.67
C VAL A 139 -6.84 2.02 -8.17
N TYR A 140 -7.44 2.94 -7.43
CA TYR A 140 -7.51 2.89 -5.97
C TYR A 140 -8.92 2.46 -5.53
N TYR A 141 -9.00 1.55 -4.57
CA TYR A 141 -10.26 1.19 -3.91
C TYR A 141 -10.26 1.73 -2.47
N ASP A 142 -11.23 2.55 -2.09
CA ASP A 142 -11.28 3.12 -0.73
C ASP A 142 -11.90 2.16 0.31
N GLY A 143 -12.51 1.07 -0.16
CA GLY A 143 -13.32 0.15 0.65
C GLY A 143 -14.79 0.11 0.23
N SER A 144 -15.24 1.07 -0.58
CA SER A 144 -16.59 1.20 -1.12
C SER A 144 -16.61 1.56 -2.61
N THR A 145 -15.71 2.43 -3.07
CA THR A 145 -15.68 2.94 -4.45
C THR A 145 -14.30 2.81 -5.08
N HIS A 146 -14.29 2.68 -6.40
CA HIS A 146 -13.07 2.71 -7.20
C HIS A 146 -12.82 4.11 -7.75
N SER A 147 -11.57 4.55 -7.67
CA SER A 147 -11.08 5.78 -8.29
C SER A 147 -9.98 5.43 -9.28
N ASN A 148 -10.23 5.68 -10.57
CA ASN A 148 -9.19 5.64 -11.60
C ASN A 148 -8.26 6.84 -11.40
N LEU A 149 -6.99 6.58 -11.15
CA LEU A 149 -5.99 7.61 -10.93
C LEU A 149 -5.38 8.02 -12.27
N ASP A 150 -5.32 9.32 -12.52
CA ASP A 150 -4.51 9.82 -13.61
C ASP A 150 -3.04 9.52 -13.34
N TYR A 151 -2.34 9.09 -14.39
CA TYR A 151 -0.94 8.72 -14.31
C TYR A 151 -0.19 9.17 -15.57
N ASP A 152 1.10 9.44 -15.40
CA ASP A 152 2.10 9.50 -16.47
C ASP A 152 2.81 8.16 -16.57
N PHE A 153 3.20 7.77 -17.77
CA PHE A 153 4.00 6.57 -17.98
C PHE A 153 5.19 6.85 -18.88
N GLN A 154 6.32 6.26 -18.52
CA GLN A 154 7.57 6.41 -19.25
C GLN A 154 8.22 5.03 -19.37
N PRO A 155 8.14 4.39 -20.56
CA PRO A 155 8.88 3.17 -20.82
C PRO A 155 10.39 3.39 -20.57
N ALA A 156 11.08 2.32 -20.17
CA ALA A 156 12.53 2.32 -20.05
C ALA A 156 13.20 2.87 -21.31
N ALA A 157 14.32 3.58 -21.17
CA ALA A 157 15.01 4.22 -22.30
C ALA A 157 15.43 3.25 -23.43
N SER A 158 15.59 1.96 -23.10
CA SER A 158 15.91 0.89 -24.06
C SER A 158 14.69 0.26 -24.72
N ALA A 159 13.48 0.61 -24.30
CA ALA A 159 12.23 0.04 -24.79
C ALA A 159 11.63 0.93 -25.89
N THR A 160 10.93 0.31 -26.83
CA THR A 160 10.22 1.02 -27.89
C THR A 160 8.87 1.53 -27.38
N ASN A 161 8.20 0.75 -26.53
CA ASN A 161 6.87 1.04 -26.00
C ASN A 161 6.58 0.18 -24.74
N CYS A 162 5.33 0.00 -24.32
CA CYS A 162 5.06 -0.81 -23.12
C CYS A 162 5.25 -2.32 -23.32
N SER A 163 5.12 -2.83 -24.55
CA SER A 163 5.18 -4.28 -24.81
C SER A 163 6.58 -4.88 -24.68
N ASP A 164 7.63 -4.06 -24.70
CA ASP A 164 9.03 -4.48 -24.57
C ASP A 164 9.76 -3.82 -23.39
N SER A 165 9.03 -3.09 -22.53
CA SER A 165 9.64 -2.41 -21.38
C SER A 165 9.57 -3.23 -20.09
N SER A 166 10.74 -3.60 -19.57
CA SER A 166 10.88 -4.27 -18.27
C SER A 166 10.93 -3.31 -17.08
N ALA A 167 10.92 -2.00 -17.33
CA ALA A 167 11.03 -0.98 -16.30
C ALA A 167 10.24 0.29 -16.67
N THR A 168 8.97 0.13 -17.03
CA THR A 168 8.06 1.25 -17.24
C THR A 168 7.82 1.96 -15.91
N ARG A 169 8.17 3.25 -15.85
CA ARG A 169 7.86 4.09 -14.70
C ARG A 169 6.43 4.60 -14.83
N LEU A 170 5.61 4.35 -13.82
CA LEU A 170 4.27 4.93 -13.69
C LEU A 170 4.31 5.96 -12.56
N THR A 171 3.98 7.22 -12.88
CA THR A 171 3.87 8.29 -11.89
C THR A 171 2.42 8.69 -11.73
N PHE A 172 1.92 8.71 -10.51
CA PHE A 172 0.54 9.10 -10.18
C PHE A 172 0.51 9.75 -8.79
N TYR A 173 -0.60 10.35 -8.43
CA TYR A 173 -0.74 10.99 -7.12
C TYR A 173 -1.22 9.99 -6.06
N LEU A 174 -0.76 10.19 -4.82
CA LEU A 174 -1.19 9.39 -3.69
C LEU A 174 -2.65 9.73 -3.31
N PRO A 175 -3.59 8.76 -3.34
CA PRO A 175 -5.03 9.04 -3.17
C PRO A 175 -5.43 9.31 -1.71
N THR A 176 -4.59 8.96 -0.74
CA THR A 176 -4.79 9.21 0.70
C THR A 176 -3.45 9.52 1.34
N ALA A 177 -3.41 10.34 2.40
CA ALA A 177 -2.18 10.53 3.16
C ALA A 177 -1.64 9.17 3.68
N LEU A 178 -0.31 9.02 3.69
CA LEU A 178 0.36 7.80 4.10
C LEU A 178 1.41 8.11 5.17
N ASN A 179 1.13 7.70 6.40
CA ASN A 179 2.04 7.89 7.54
C ASN A 179 3.30 7.02 7.40
N ASN A 180 4.36 7.41 8.10
CA ASN A 180 5.59 6.63 8.14
C ASN A 180 5.34 5.20 8.64
N ASN A 181 5.96 4.21 7.99
CA ASN A 181 5.81 2.77 8.20
C ASN A 181 4.38 2.22 7.98
N VAL A 182 3.48 2.99 7.38
CA VAL A 182 2.16 2.49 6.97
C VAL A 182 2.20 2.06 5.52
N SER A 183 1.41 1.03 5.20
CA SER A 183 1.29 0.52 3.85
C SER A 183 -0.13 0.69 3.29
N LEU A 184 -0.21 1.10 2.03
CA LEU A 184 -1.43 1.25 1.25
C LEU A 184 -1.60 0.03 0.33
N SER A 185 -2.52 -0.88 0.66
CA SER A 185 -2.71 -2.17 -0.03
C SER A 185 -3.93 -2.25 -0.95
N ARG A 186 -4.55 -1.11 -1.28
CA ARG A 186 -5.77 -1.04 -2.09
C ARG A 186 -5.54 -0.40 -3.46
N LEU A 187 -4.38 -0.68 -4.05
CA LEU A 187 -4.00 -0.21 -5.37
C LEU A 187 -3.94 -1.39 -6.34
N TYR A 188 -4.42 -1.14 -7.56
CA TYR A 188 -4.58 -2.16 -8.58
C TYR A 188 -4.10 -1.62 -9.93
N LEU A 189 -3.41 -2.46 -10.68
CA LEU A 189 -3.13 -2.26 -12.10
C LEU A 189 -4.14 -3.06 -12.91
N TYR A 190 -4.98 -2.40 -13.70
CA TYR A 190 -5.88 -3.05 -14.66
C TYR A 190 -5.30 -2.95 -16.06
N TYR A 191 -5.44 -4.02 -16.86
CA TYR A 191 -4.96 -4.10 -18.24
C TYR A 191 -5.74 -5.13 -19.07
N ASP A 192 -5.39 -5.26 -20.36
CA ASP A 192 -6.04 -6.16 -21.33
C ASP A 192 -7.47 -5.72 -21.67
N HIS A 193 -7.60 -4.45 -22.10
CA HIS A 193 -8.85 -3.88 -22.60
C HIS A 193 -8.66 -3.45 -24.08
N ALA A 194 -9.15 -4.27 -25.00
CA ALA A 194 -8.89 -4.13 -26.44
C ALA A 194 -9.21 -2.73 -27.01
N THR A 195 -10.33 -2.14 -26.61
CA THR A 195 -10.83 -0.85 -27.13
C THR A 195 -10.46 0.36 -26.26
N ALA A 196 -9.58 0.21 -25.27
CA ALA A 196 -9.24 1.31 -24.38
C ALA A 196 -8.47 2.41 -25.14
N SER A 197 -8.85 3.65 -24.88
CA SER A 197 -8.14 4.85 -25.30
C SER A 197 -7.00 5.15 -24.34
N ALA A 198 -6.05 5.98 -24.78
CA ALA A 198 -4.96 6.46 -23.93
C ALA A 198 -5.48 6.95 -22.56
N PRO A 199 -4.71 6.73 -21.47
CA PRO A 199 -5.06 7.26 -20.15
C PRO A 199 -5.21 8.78 -20.18
N GLY A 200 -5.75 9.34 -19.10
CA GLY A 200 -5.99 10.78 -18.93
C GLY A 200 -4.74 11.66 -19.07
N ASN A 201 -4.87 12.93 -18.71
CA ASN A 201 -3.80 13.91 -18.90
C ASN A 201 -2.60 13.61 -18.00
N ALA A 202 -1.46 13.18 -18.56
CA ALA A 202 -0.22 12.91 -17.80
C ALA A 202 0.20 14.04 -16.84
N GLN A 203 -0.20 15.29 -17.08
CA GLN A 203 0.10 16.41 -16.17
C GLN A 203 -0.67 16.34 -14.85
N THR A 204 -1.87 15.76 -14.81
CA THR A 204 -2.66 15.69 -13.57
C THR A 204 -2.02 14.78 -12.53
N ALA A 205 -1.20 13.80 -12.97
CA ALA A 205 -0.37 12.98 -12.10
C ALA A 205 0.62 13.78 -11.22
N TYR A 206 0.97 15.00 -11.63
CA TYR A 206 1.91 15.89 -10.93
C TYR A 206 1.23 17.07 -10.24
N ARG A 207 -0.11 17.14 -10.23
CA ARG A 207 -0.83 18.25 -9.59
C ARG A 207 -0.90 18.06 -8.08
N LEU A 208 -0.15 18.90 -7.37
CA LEU A 208 -0.11 18.91 -5.90
C LEU A 208 -1.46 19.29 -5.27
N ASP A 209 -2.30 20.05 -5.96
CA ASP A 209 -3.63 20.42 -5.48
C ASP A 209 -4.64 20.67 -6.62
N THR A 210 -5.85 21.09 -6.26
CA THR A 210 -6.91 21.58 -7.15
C THR A 210 -6.55 22.88 -7.85
N ASP A 211 -5.51 23.57 -7.37
CA ASP A 211 -4.94 24.72 -8.05
C ASP A 211 -4.14 24.30 -9.29
N SER A 212 -4.20 25.13 -10.32
CA SER A 212 -3.43 24.96 -11.56
C SER A 212 -2.29 25.97 -11.51
N PRO A 213 -1.08 25.58 -11.03
CA PRO A 213 0.06 26.49 -11.07
C PRO A 213 0.28 26.96 -12.51
N THR A 214 0.33 28.27 -12.71
CA THR A 214 0.44 28.90 -14.03
C THR A 214 1.74 28.58 -14.76
N LEU A 215 2.77 28.08 -14.04
CA LEU A 215 4.11 27.81 -14.56
C LEU A 215 4.66 26.41 -14.22
N ALA A 216 3.84 25.46 -13.77
CA ALA A 216 4.34 24.10 -13.52
C ALA A 216 4.27 23.26 -14.81
N LEU A 217 5.42 23.03 -15.42
CA LEU A 217 5.58 22.00 -16.43
C LEU A 217 6.33 20.82 -15.81
N PRO A 218 5.64 19.73 -15.41
CA PRO A 218 6.33 18.51 -14.98
C PRO A 218 7.17 17.99 -16.15
N LEU A 219 8.46 17.73 -15.89
CA LEU A 219 9.42 17.28 -16.90
C LEU A 219 9.52 15.76 -16.89
N ASN A 220 9.74 15.16 -18.07
CA ASN A 220 9.93 13.72 -18.22
C ASN A 220 11.37 13.25 -17.91
N GLY A 221 12.14 14.05 -17.17
CA GLY A 221 13.58 13.83 -16.98
C GLY A 221 14.46 14.42 -18.08
N SER A 222 13.89 15.14 -19.05
CA SER A 222 14.60 15.96 -20.04
C SER A 222 14.11 17.42 -20.00
N THR A 223 14.35 18.21 -21.06
CA THR A 223 13.76 19.55 -21.25
C THR A 223 12.29 19.52 -21.72
N THR A 224 11.76 18.33 -21.97
CA THR A 224 10.39 18.12 -22.46
C THR A 224 9.45 17.83 -21.28
N GLY A 225 8.27 18.45 -21.33
CA GLY A 225 7.18 18.16 -20.41
C GLY A 225 6.67 16.73 -20.55
N VAL A 226 6.06 16.19 -19.50
CA VAL A 226 5.49 14.82 -19.52
C VAL A 226 4.41 14.63 -20.58
N ALA A 227 3.73 15.69 -21.02
CA ALA A 227 2.80 15.64 -22.15
C ALA A 227 3.45 16.08 -23.48
N GLY A 228 4.76 15.98 -23.61
CA GLY A 228 5.51 16.24 -24.84
C GLY A 228 5.76 17.73 -25.14
N GLN A 229 5.42 18.65 -24.23
CA GLN A 229 5.65 20.07 -24.47
C GLN A 229 7.14 20.39 -24.47
N THR A 230 7.63 21.01 -25.53
CA THR A 230 8.99 21.55 -25.57
C THR A 230 8.99 23.00 -25.12
N THR A 231 9.93 23.35 -24.25
CA THR A 231 10.17 24.74 -23.88
C THR A 231 10.89 25.46 -25.03
N SER A 232 10.47 26.68 -25.34
CA SER A 232 11.08 27.51 -26.38
C SER A 232 11.19 28.97 -25.93
N SER A 233 12.06 29.76 -26.58
CA SER A 233 12.32 31.17 -26.26
C SER A 233 11.09 32.06 -26.22
N SER A 234 10.01 31.69 -26.92
CA SER A 234 8.74 32.40 -26.91
C SER A 234 7.88 32.10 -25.67
N THR A 235 8.10 30.99 -24.97
CA THR A 235 7.32 30.61 -23.78
C THR A 235 7.75 31.35 -22.51
N GLY A 236 8.80 32.17 -22.58
CA GLY A 236 9.34 32.90 -21.42
C GLY A 236 9.96 32.00 -20.35
N ALA A 237 9.97 30.67 -20.56
CA ALA A 237 10.62 29.73 -19.67
C ALA A 237 12.14 29.91 -19.77
N LEU A 238 12.83 30.17 -18.67
CA LEU A 238 14.30 30.34 -18.58
C LEU A 238 15.14 29.09 -18.98
N ARG A 239 14.54 28.12 -19.70
CA ARG A 239 15.05 26.78 -19.94
C ARG A 239 15.10 26.54 -21.45
N TYR A 240 16.26 26.76 -22.08
CA TYR A 240 16.43 26.63 -23.54
C TYR A 240 17.41 25.53 -23.98
N GLY A 241 17.92 24.70 -23.06
CA GLY A 241 18.74 23.54 -23.44
C GLY A 241 19.35 22.77 -22.27
N GLY A 242 19.62 21.46 -22.47
CA GLY A 242 20.38 20.60 -21.56
C GLY A 242 19.57 19.73 -20.59
N ILE A 243 20.20 18.68 -20.06
CA ILE A 243 19.62 17.71 -19.09
C ILE A 243 19.33 18.32 -17.69
N GLN A 244 19.81 19.53 -17.42
CA GLN A 244 19.67 20.21 -16.13
C GLN A 244 19.54 21.71 -16.39
N SER A 245 18.39 22.30 -16.03
CA SER A 245 18.10 23.71 -16.30
C SER A 245 18.38 24.57 -15.07
N ALA A 246 19.65 24.82 -14.79
CA ALA A 246 20.09 25.87 -13.88
C ALA A 246 21.02 26.81 -14.65
N SER A 247 20.85 28.13 -14.43
CA SER A 247 21.85 29.09 -14.86
C SER A 247 23.07 28.96 -13.94
N LEU A 248 24.24 28.71 -14.53
CA LEU A 248 25.52 28.75 -13.81
C LEU A 248 26.04 30.17 -13.86
N PHE A 249 26.36 30.73 -12.69
CA PHE A 249 27.05 32.01 -12.55
C PHE A 249 28.45 31.70 -12.02
N ASP A 250 29.50 31.98 -12.80
CA ASP A 250 30.89 31.69 -12.45
C ASP A 250 31.52 32.76 -11.54
N GLY A 251 30.76 33.83 -11.26
CA GLY A 251 31.18 34.95 -10.42
C GLY A 251 31.90 36.06 -11.19
N TYR A 252 32.03 35.97 -12.51
CA TYR A 252 32.69 36.95 -13.37
C TYR A 252 31.75 37.43 -14.50
N ASN A 253 31.22 38.65 -14.35
CA ASN A 253 30.39 39.34 -15.35
C ASN A 253 29.08 38.64 -15.78
N ASP A 254 28.63 37.63 -15.04
CA ASP A 254 27.34 36.99 -15.29
C ASP A 254 26.18 37.77 -14.66
N TYR A 255 25.16 38.08 -15.46
CA TYR A 255 23.91 38.64 -14.96
C TYR A 255 22.74 38.26 -15.89
N ALA A 256 21.56 38.08 -15.30
CA ALA A 256 20.30 38.03 -16.03
C ALA A 256 19.65 39.41 -15.96
N LEU A 257 19.50 40.07 -17.11
CA LEU A 257 18.87 41.39 -17.19
C LEU A 257 17.42 41.27 -17.64
N ILE A 258 16.50 41.70 -16.77
CA ILE A 258 15.11 41.98 -17.14
C ILE A 258 15.00 43.50 -17.30
N ASN A 259 14.84 43.97 -18.53
CA ASN A 259 14.67 45.40 -18.78
C ASN A 259 13.41 45.92 -18.10
N HIS A 260 13.51 47.12 -17.55
CA HIS A 260 12.36 47.78 -16.93
C HIS A 260 11.20 47.93 -17.93
N HIS A 261 9.99 47.64 -17.48
CA HIS A 261 8.76 47.85 -18.23
C HIS A 261 7.66 48.29 -17.28
N ALA A 262 6.79 49.23 -17.71
CA ALA A 262 5.74 49.78 -16.84
C ALA A 262 4.75 48.72 -16.33
N SER A 263 4.57 47.62 -17.07
CA SER A 263 3.73 46.48 -16.64
C SER A 263 4.36 45.62 -15.53
N LEU A 264 5.63 45.82 -15.21
CA LEU A 264 6.33 45.15 -14.10
C LEU A 264 6.30 46.01 -12.82
N ASN A 265 5.70 47.20 -12.86
CA ASN A 265 5.48 48.02 -11.68
C ASN A 265 4.41 47.37 -10.81
N THR A 266 4.82 46.75 -9.70
CA THR A 266 3.88 46.23 -8.70
C THR A 266 3.45 47.38 -7.78
N ASN A 267 2.14 47.55 -7.57
CA ASN A 267 1.61 48.60 -6.69
C ASN A 267 1.53 48.17 -5.22
N ASP A 268 1.65 46.87 -4.96
CA ASP A 268 1.51 46.27 -3.64
C ASP A 268 2.77 45.48 -3.26
N GLN A 269 2.81 44.18 -3.55
CA GLN A 269 3.87 43.26 -3.11
C GLN A 269 4.50 42.54 -4.30
N LEU A 270 5.79 42.23 -4.17
CA LEU A 270 6.57 41.41 -5.11
C LEU A 270 7.13 40.21 -4.35
N THR A 271 6.89 39.00 -4.85
CA THR A 271 7.50 37.77 -4.34
C THR A 271 8.50 37.26 -5.36
N ILE A 272 9.71 36.90 -4.89
CA ILE A 272 10.76 36.29 -5.69
C ILE A 272 11.08 34.92 -5.08
N GLU A 273 11.03 33.87 -5.88
CA GLU A 273 11.37 32.50 -5.49
C GLU A 273 12.42 31.93 -6.43
N LEU A 274 13.47 31.32 -5.87
CA LEU A 274 14.52 30.66 -6.64
C LEU A 274 15.17 29.51 -5.88
N TRP A 275 15.75 28.57 -6.62
CA TRP A 275 16.57 27.48 -6.09
C TRP A 275 18.04 27.78 -6.38
N VAL A 276 18.90 27.80 -5.35
CA VAL A 276 20.34 28.09 -5.47
C VAL A 276 21.15 26.86 -5.04
N MET A 277 22.12 26.46 -5.86
CA MET A 277 23.17 25.51 -5.49
C MET A 277 24.51 26.25 -5.42
N PRO A 278 24.96 26.71 -4.23
CA PRO A 278 26.25 27.37 -4.11
C PRO A 278 27.38 26.35 -4.36
N GLN A 279 28.38 26.73 -5.15
CA GLN A 279 29.60 25.94 -5.32
C GLN A 279 30.69 26.43 -4.36
N SER A 280 31.37 25.49 -3.70
CA SER A 280 32.56 25.82 -2.91
C SER A 280 33.73 26.01 -3.86
N THR A 281 34.34 27.19 -3.81
CA THR A 281 35.64 27.49 -4.44
C THR A 281 36.80 27.05 -3.58
#